data_AF-A0A1B1Q2G0-F1
#
_entry.id   AF-A0A1B1Q2G0-F1
#
_cell.length_a   1.000
_cell.length_b   1.000
_cell.length_c   1.000
_cell.angle_alpha   90.00
_cell.angle_beta   90.00
_cell.angle_gamma   90.00
#
_symmetry.space_group_name_H-M   'P 1'
#
loop_
_entity.id
_entity.type
_entity.pdbx_description
1 polymer ?
#
loop_
_entity_poly.entity_id
_entity_poly.type
_entity_poly.pdbx_seq_one_letter_code
_entity_poly.pdbx_strand_id
1 'polypeptide(L)'
;MKNRLNIILWSILLLAILFGTVLELRAPLNSSHRLEQLPKAGALFASTPLPLSPQEETFYGKAEVLKRIYRLGNTAFILIAIDGSTNRHAVHDPLYCLTGSGWTITNKQTLSIDGGSGALLNLSKGEQQRQAVFWFSNGTSRHASTTRYWIQATVRRLTFGNSGDEPIMVILQSIPNVEPDWERLLDNSIFLYDI
;
A
#
# COMPACT_ATOMS: atom_id res chain seq x y z
N MET A 1 15.34 45.46 -18.97
CA MET A 1 14.29 44.40 -18.95
C MET A 1 14.82 43.03 -18.54
N LYS A 2 15.92 42.51 -19.12
CA LYS A 2 16.51 41.20 -18.75
C LYS A 2 16.81 41.04 -17.24
N ASN A 3 17.37 42.05 -16.57
CA ASN A 3 17.65 41.95 -15.13
C ASN A 3 16.38 41.82 -14.27
N ARG A 4 15.28 42.49 -14.64
CA ARG A 4 14.00 42.37 -13.91
C ARG A 4 13.38 41.01 -14.12
N LEU A 5 13.43 40.47 -15.34
CA LEU A 5 12.97 39.11 -15.64
C LEU A 5 13.78 38.06 -14.86
N ASN A 6 15.11 38.21 -14.82
CA ASN A 6 15.97 37.30 -14.05
C ASN A 6 15.64 37.35 -12.55
N ILE A 7 15.46 38.53 -11.98
CA ILE A 7 15.09 38.67 -10.57
C ILE A 7 13.74 37.99 -10.29
N ILE A 8 12.75 38.14 -11.17
CA ILE A 8 11.45 37.47 -11.04
C ILE A 8 11.60 35.96 -11.11
N LEU A 9 12.34 35.44 -12.09
CA LEU A 9 12.57 33.99 -12.24
C LEU A 9 13.28 33.39 -11.02
N TRP A 10 14.33 34.04 -10.52
CA TRP A 10 15.04 33.61 -9.32
C TRP A 10 14.16 33.69 -8.07
N SER A 11 13.31 34.71 -7.96
CA SER A 11 12.37 34.84 -6.84
C SER A 11 11.32 33.73 -6.85
N ILE A 12 10.76 33.41 -8.03
CA ILE A 12 9.80 32.31 -8.19
C ILE A 12 10.48 30.97 -7.86
N LEU A 13 11.71 30.75 -8.32
CA LEU A 13 12.45 29.53 -8.02
C LEU A 13 12.72 29.40 -6.51
N LEU A 14 13.17 30.48 -5.86
CA LEU A 14 13.38 30.49 -4.41
C LEU A 14 12.08 30.19 -3.65
N LEU A 15 10.97 30.82 -4.05
CA LEU A 15 9.64 30.57 -3.49
C LEU A 15 9.21 29.12 -3.69
N ALA A 16 9.43 28.53 -4.86
CA ALA A 16 9.11 27.14 -5.14
C ALA A 16 9.94 26.17 -4.28
N ILE A 17 11.24 26.46 -4.09
CA ILE A 17 12.12 25.67 -3.22
C ILE A 17 11.64 25.76 -1.77
N LEU A 18 11.44 26.99 -1.26
CA LEU A 18 10.97 27.22 0.11
C LEU A 18 9.61 26.56 0.36
N PHE A 19 8.68 26.68 -0.59
CA PHE A 19 7.39 26.03 -0.52
C PHE A 19 7.51 24.51 -0.49
N GLY A 20 8.34 23.92 -1.35
CA GLY A 20 8.63 22.48 -1.36
C GLY A 20 9.22 22.00 -0.03
N THR A 21 10.18 22.73 0.54
CA THR A 21 10.78 22.40 1.84
C THR A 21 9.77 22.51 2.98
N VAL A 22 8.93 23.54 3.00
CA VAL A 22 7.87 23.70 4.02
C VAL A 22 6.85 22.56 3.93
N LEU A 23 6.49 22.13 2.71
CA LEU A 23 5.60 20.98 2.49
C LEU A 23 6.20 19.68 3.05
N GLU A 24 7.50 19.47 2.86
CA GLU A 24 8.20 18.28 3.37
C GLU A 24 8.30 18.30 4.91
N LEU A 25 8.60 19.46 5.50
CA LEU A 25 8.69 19.63 6.96
C LEU A 25 7.33 19.56 7.67
N ARG A 26 6.23 19.91 6.99
CA ARG A 26 4.86 19.86 7.52
C ARG A 26 4.10 18.59 7.15
N ALA A 27 4.71 17.65 6.43
CA ALA A 27 4.06 16.37 6.15
C ALA A 27 3.54 15.79 7.48
N PRO A 28 2.23 15.56 7.63
CA PRO A 28 1.64 15.33 8.94
C PRO A 28 2.31 14.16 9.65
N LEU A 29 2.81 14.39 10.86
CA LEU A 29 3.38 13.39 11.78
C LEU A 29 2.33 12.40 12.31
N ASN A 30 1.12 12.42 11.78
CA ASN A 30 0.09 11.45 12.14
C ASN A 30 0.30 10.17 11.32
N SER A 31 1.41 9.48 11.58
CA SER A 31 1.40 8.02 11.59
C SER A 31 0.55 7.59 12.80
N SER A 32 -0.75 7.86 12.73
CA SER A 32 -1.69 7.10 13.52
C SER A 32 -1.37 5.64 13.19
N HIS A 33 -1.12 4.83 14.22
CA HIS A 33 -0.90 3.38 14.15
C HIS A 33 -2.15 2.69 13.58
N ARG A 34 -2.55 3.04 12.36
CA ARG A 34 -3.77 2.60 11.66
C ARG A 34 -3.67 1.12 11.40
N LEU A 35 -2.46 0.64 11.12
CA LEU A 35 -2.22 -0.78 10.94
C LEU A 35 -2.42 -1.57 12.24
N GLU A 36 -2.30 -0.94 13.42
CA GLU A 36 -2.61 -1.61 14.69
C GLU A 36 -4.10 -1.84 14.90
N GLN A 37 -4.96 -1.11 14.20
CA GLN A 37 -6.42 -1.29 14.23
C GLN A 37 -6.85 -2.58 13.54
N LEU A 38 -5.99 -3.15 12.66
CA LEU A 38 -6.27 -4.45 12.06
C LEU A 38 -6.38 -5.52 13.16
N PRO A 39 -7.55 -6.19 13.26
CA PRO A 39 -7.83 -7.09 14.37
C PRO A 39 -6.87 -8.27 14.37
N LYS A 40 -6.41 -8.63 15.57
CA LYS A 40 -5.48 -9.76 15.75
C LYS A 40 -6.21 -11.10 15.76
N ALA A 41 -7.48 -11.10 16.18
CA ALA A 41 -8.34 -12.26 16.22
C ALA A 41 -9.82 -11.82 16.15
N GLY A 42 -10.67 -12.75 15.75
CA GLY A 42 -12.13 -12.63 15.74
C GLY A 42 -12.76 -14.02 15.83
N ALA A 43 -14.09 -14.09 15.77
CA ALA A 43 -14.80 -15.37 15.91
C ALA A 43 -14.40 -16.42 14.86
N LEU A 44 -14.01 -15.97 13.66
CA LEU A 44 -13.70 -16.85 12.52
C LEU A 44 -12.21 -16.89 12.16
N PHE A 45 -11.39 -16.01 12.74
CA PHE A 45 -9.99 -15.89 12.36
C PHE A 45 -9.06 -15.62 13.54
N ALA A 46 -7.80 -15.99 13.35
CA ALA A 46 -6.70 -15.55 14.19
C ALA A 46 -5.52 -15.16 13.31
N SER A 47 -4.70 -14.24 13.81
CA SER A 47 -3.49 -13.82 13.12
C SER A 47 -2.26 -13.92 14.02
N THR A 48 -1.12 -14.19 13.39
CA THR A 48 0.19 -14.19 14.04
C THR A 48 1.11 -13.20 13.34
N PRO A 49 1.86 -12.37 14.10
CA PRO A 49 2.91 -11.54 13.52
C PRO A 49 3.90 -12.38 12.71
N LEU A 50 4.31 -11.86 11.55
CA LEU A 50 5.36 -12.43 10.73
C LEU A 50 6.43 -11.35 10.56
N PRO A 51 7.62 -11.47 11.19
CA PRO A 51 8.64 -10.44 11.12
C PRO A 51 9.05 -10.19 9.67
N LEU A 52 9.40 -8.93 9.39
CA LEU A 52 10.03 -8.56 8.13
C LEU A 52 11.44 -9.16 8.08
N SER A 53 11.87 -9.56 6.88
CA SER A 53 13.27 -9.90 6.67
C SER A 53 14.13 -8.63 6.72
N PRO A 54 15.45 -8.73 6.99
CA PRO A 54 16.34 -7.56 6.95
C PRO A 54 16.31 -6.81 5.60
N GLN A 55 16.05 -7.54 4.52
CA GLN A 55 15.91 -6.98 3.17
C GLN A 55 14.61 -6.19 3.04
N GLU A 56 13.51 -6.71 3.59
CA GLU A 56 12.21 -6.01 3.64
C GLU A 56 12.29 -4.75 4.51
N GLU A 57 12.95 -4.82 5.67
CA GLU A 57 13.16 -3.64 6.54
C GLU A 57 13.94 -2.54 5.81
N THR A 58 15.02 -2.91 5.11
CA THR A 58 15.81 -1.96 4.30
C THR A 58 14.98 -1.38 3.16
N PHE A 59 14.16 -2.22 2.51
CA PHE A 59 13.33 -1.83 1.38
C PHE A 59 12.21 -0.86 1.77
N TYR A 60 11.51 -1.12 2.87
CA TYR A 60 10.41 -0.25 3.33
C TYR A 60 10.91 1.00 4.08
N GLY A 61 12.12 0.96 4.63
CA GLY A 61 12.76 2.09 5.27
C GLY A 61 11.94 2.62 6.45
N LYS A 62 11.46 3.87 6.34
CA LYS A 62 10.68 4.54 7.41
C LYS A 62 9.16 4.37 7.31
N ALA A 63 8.67 3.59 6.35
CA ALA A 63 7.23 3.34 6.25
C ALA A 63 6.75 2.40 7.37
N GLU A 64 5.52 2.61 7.82
CA GLU A 64 4.88 1.68 8.74
C GLU A 64 4.41 0.47 7.95
N VAL A 65 4.85 -0.73 8.35
CA VAL A 65 4.50 -1.97 7.66
C VAL A 65 4.05 -3.00 8.67
N LEU A 66 2.88 -3.58 8.41
CA LEU A 66 2.36 -4.71 9.16
C LEU A 66 2.38 -5.95 8.29
N LYS A 67 3.06 -6.99 8.76
CA LYS A 67 3.06 -8.31 8.14
C LYS A 67 2.55 -9.36 9.12
N ARG A 68 1.51 -10.09 8.73
CA ARG A 68 0.85 -11.12 9.55
C ARG A 68 0.43 -12.30 8.71
N ILE A 69 0.37 -13.48 9.32
CA ILE A 69 -0.33 -14.63 8.76
C ILE A 69 -1.71 -14.67 9.38
N TYR A 70 -2.77 -14.65 8.58
CA TYR A 70 -4.14 -14.88 9.00
C TYR A 70 -4.54 -16.33 8.72
N ARG A 71 -5.30 -16.90 9.64
CA ARG A 71 -5.95 -18.20 9.50
C ARG A 71 -7.45 -18.00 9.65
N LEU A 72 -8.22 -18.36 8.63
CA LEU A 72 -9.67 -18.28 8.55
C LEU A 72 -10.19 -19.69 8.22
N GLY A 73 -10.72 -20.39 9.21
CA GLY A 73 -11.02 -21.82 9.09
C GLY A 73 -9.78 -22.63 8.69
N ASN A 74 -9.86 -23.36 7.58
CA ASN A 74 -8.74 -24.17 7.06
C ASN A 74 -7.83 -23.40 6.08
N THR A 75 -8.15 -22.14 5.77
CA THR A 75 -7.39 -21.33 4.82
C THR A 75 -6.45 -20.40 5.57
N ALA A 76 -5.23 -20.26 5.06
CA ALA A 76 -4.26 -19.30 5.57
C ALA A 76 -3.78 -18.38 4.44
N PHE A 77 -3.50 -17.13 4.78
CA PHE A 77 -2.94 -16.14 3.87
C PHE A 77 -2.01 -15.18 4.62
N ILE A 78 -1.08 -14.58 3.89
CA ILE A 78 -0.18 -13.55 4.42
C ILE A 78 -0.78 -12.19 4.08
N LEU A 79 -0.98 -11.35 5.08
CA LEU A 79 -1.29 -9.94 4.93
C LEU A 79 0.00 -9.14 5.03
N ILE A 80 0.21 -8.22 4.07
CA ILE A 80 1.18 -7.13 4.15
C ILE A 80 0.39 -5.83 3.95
N ALA A 81 0.36 -4.98 4.97
CA ALA A 81 -0.22 -3.65 4.90
C ALA A 81 0.88 -2.60 5.05
N ILE A 82 0.88 -1.57 4.20
CA ILE A 82 1.92 -0.54 4.16
C ILE A 82 1.25 0.83 4.22
N ASP A 83 1.56 1.60 5.25
CA ASP A 83 1.17 3.01 5.35
C ASP A 83 2.31 3.90 4.83
N GLY A 84 2.06 4.55 3.69
CA GLY A 84 3.01 5.43 3.01
C GLY A 84 2.98 6.89 3.50
N SER A 85 2.20 7.24 4.53
CA SER A 85 2.04 8.61 5.01
C SER A 85 3.37 9.28 5.38
N THR A 86 4.25 8.55 6.09
CA THR A 86 5.58 9.02 6.48
C THR A 86 6.63 8.85 5.38
N ASN A 87 6.43 7.91 4.46
CA ASN A 87 7.34 7.64 3.34
C ASN A 87 6.59 7.08 2.13
N ARG A 88 6.05 7.96 1.27
CA ARG A 88 5.30 7.52 0.07
C ARG A 88 6.14 6.68 -0.88
N HIS A 89 7.45 6.90 -0.88
CA HIS A 89 8.35 6.19 -1.78
C HIS A 89 8.49 4.72 -1.40
N ALA A 90 8.12 4.31 -0.18
CA ALA A 90 8.05 2.89 0.18
C ALA A 90 6.87 2.16 -0.48
N VAL A 91 5.85 2.90 -0.94
CA VAL A 91 4.68 2.34 -1.59
C VAL A 91 4.91 2.33 -3.10
N HIS A 92 5.41 1.18 -3.57
CA HIS A 92 5.69 0.91 -4.97
C HIS A 92 4.57 0.09 -5.63
N ASP A 93 4.61 0.03 -6.96
CA ASP A 93 3.75 -0.89 -7.69
C ASP A 93 4.12 -2.35 -7.31
N PRO A 94 3.16 -3.14 -6.79
CA PRO A 94 3.45 -4.52 -6.38
C PRO A 94 3.86 -5.39 -7.55
N LEU A 95 3.50 -5.05 -8.80
CA LEU A 95 3.97 -5.79 -9.97
C LEU A 95 5.49 -5.71 -10.09
N TYR A 96 6.08 -4.53 -9.91
CA TYR A 96 7.54 -4.36 -9.93
C TYR A 96 8.22 -5.04 -8.74
N CYS A 97 7.62 -4.97 -7.55
CA CYS A 97 8.16 -5.62 -6.35
C CYS A 97 8.19 -7.16 -6.49
N LEU A 98 7.10 -7.75 -7.00
CA LEU A 98 6.98 -9.19 -7.17
C LEU A 98 7.94 -9.71 -8.25
N THR A 99 8.03 -9.01 -9.38
CA THR A 99 8.97 -9.34 -10.47
C THR A 99 10.42 -9.15 -10.06
N GLY A 100 10.75 -8.08 -9.32
CA GLY A 100 12.08 -7.87 -8.74
C GLY A 100 12.48 -8.95 -7.71
N SER A 101 11.50 -9.56 -7.04
CA SER A 101 11.70 -10.72 -6.16
C SER A 101 11.81 -12.05 -6.91
N GLY A 102 11.83 -12.02 -8.24
CA GLY A 102 11.98 -13.18 -9.12
C GLY A 102 10.69 -13.96 -9.39
N TRP A 103 9.51 -13.36 -9.15
CA TRP A 103 8.23 -13.96 -9.55
C TRP A 103 7.88 -13.54 -10.98
N THR A 104 7.33 -14.47 -11.76
CA THR A 104 6.70 -14.17 -13.04
C THR A 104 5.20 -14.02 -12.85
N ILE A 105 4.62 -12.93 -13.34
CA ILE A 105 3.17 -12.71 -13.32
C ILE A 105 2.59 -13.43 -14.54
N THR A 106 1.89 -14.53 -14.31
CA THR A 106 1.30 -15.36 -15.38
C THR A 106 -0.09 -14.88 -15.78
N ASN A 107 -0.81 -14.26 -14.85
CA ASN A 107 -2.11 -13.66 -15.10
C ASN A 107 -2.35 -12.45 -14.17
N LYS A 108 -3.12 -11.48 -14.66
CA LYS A 108 -3.61 -10.34 -13.88
C LYS A 108 -5.08 -10.11 -14.23
N GLN A 109 -5.93 -10.11 -13.21
CA GLN A 109 -7.35 -9.82 -13.36
C GLN A 109 -7.81 -8.80 -12.33
N THR A 110 -8.88 -8.09 -12.66
CA THR A 110 -9.55 -7.20 -11.71
C THR A 110 -10.43 -8.05 -10.80
N LEU A 111 -10.35 -7.83 -9.50
CA LEU A 111 -11.19 -8.47 -8.50
C LEU A 111 -12.12 -7.42 -7.90
N SER A 112 -13.43 -7.64 -7.98
CA SER A 112 -14.39 -6.79 -7.29
C SER A 112 -14.28 -7.01 -5.79
N ILE A 113 -14.19 -5.93 -5.03
CA ILE A 113 -14.15 -5.95 -3.56
C ILE A 113 -15.10 -4.89 -3.04
N ASP A 114 -15.53 -4.99 -1.78
CA ASP A 114 -16.37 -3.96 -1.20
C ASP A 114 -15.72 -2.57 -1.33
N GLY A 115 -16.50 -1.54 -1.63
CA GLY A 115 -16.01 -0.17 -1.84
C GLY A 115 -15.05 0.05 -3.02
N GLY A 116 -14.87 -0.91 -3.94
CA GLY A 116 -14.11 -0.67 -5.18
C GLY A 116 -13.57 -1.91 -5.89
N SER A 117 -12.28 -1.88 -6.23
CA SER A 117 -11.62 -2.97 -6.94
C SER A 117 -10.19 -3.23 -6.46
N GLY A 118 -9.82 -4.50 -6.44
CA GLY A 118 -8.45 -4.99 -6.29
C GLY A 118 -7.92 -5.58 -7.59
N ALA A 119 -6.66 -6.00 -7.56
CA ALA A 119 -6.06 -6.79 -8.61
C ALA A 119 -5.61 -8.14 -8.06
N LEU A 120 -6.03 -9.21 -8.71
CA LEU A 120 -5.60 -10.58 -8.45
C LEU A 120 -4.53 -10.95 -9.47
N LEU A 121 -3.40 -11.43 -8.96
CA LEU A 121 -2.22 -11.83 -9.70
C LEU A 121 -1.99 -13.33 -9.50
N ASN A 122 -1.77 -14.05 -10.60
CA ASN A 122 -1.19 -15.39 -10.55
C ASN A 122 0.32 -15.27 -10.76
N LEU A 123 1.09 -15.94 -9.90
CA LEU A 123 2.54 -15.81 -9.79
C LEU A 123 3.20 -17.19 -9.89
N SER A 124 4.28 -17.27 -10.66
CA SER A 124 5.12 -18.47 -10.73
C SER A 124 6.59 -18.15 -10.43
N LYS A 125 7.29 -19.07 -9.75
CA LYS A 125 8.73 -18.99 -9.51
C LYS A 125 9.32 -20.40 -9.44
N GLY A 126 9.89 -20.87 -10.54
CA GLY A 126 10.27 -22.29 -10.68
C GLY A 126 9.03 -23.18 -10.57
N GLU A 127 9.06 -24.16 -9.67
CA GLU A 127 7.93 -25.06 -9.40
C GLU A 127 6.88 -24.46 -8.44
N GLN A 128 7.14 -23.28 -7.87
CA GLN A 128 6.21 -22.64 -6.93
C GLN A 128 5.16 -21.83 -7.68
N GLN A 129 3.89 -22.03 -7.31
CA GLN A 129 2.78 -21.18 -7.71
C GLN A 129 2.25 -20.42 -6.49
N ARG A 130 1.86 -19.16 -6.68
CA ARG A 130 1.19 -18.34 -5.68
C ARG A 130 0.17 -17.43 -6.32
N GLN A 131 -0.78 -16.96 -5.53
CA GLN A 131 -1.63 -15.85 -5.88
C GLN A 131 -1.40 -14.68 -4.94
N ALA A 132 -1.53 -13.47 -5.48
CA ALA A 132 -1.53 -12.26 -4.69
C ALA A 132 -2.71 -11.37 -5.08
N VAL A 133 -3.42 -10.86 -4.08
CA VAL A 133 -4.44 -9.82 -4.26
C VAL A 133 -3.89 -8.55 -3.66
N PHE A 134 -4.06 -7.42 -4.35
CA PHE A 134 -3.71 -6.13 -3.75
C PHE A 134 -4.70 -5.03 -4.11
N TRP A 135 -4.78 -4.04 -3.23
CA TRP A 135 -5.52 -2.80 -3.43
C TRP A 135 -4.94 -1.68 -2.54
N PHE A 136 -5.33 -0.46 -2.83
CA PHE A 136 -5.14 0.72 -1.98
C PHE A 136 -6.48 1.06 -1.34
N SER A 137 -6.49 1.38 -0.04
CA SER A 137 -7.70 1.67 0.74
C SER A 137 -7.53 2.94 1.57
N ASN A 138 -8.54 3.81 1.57
CA ASN A 138 -8.61 4.97 2.48
C ASN A 138 -9.79 4.84 3.46
N GLY A 139 -10.11 3.61 3.87
CA GLY A 139 -11.29 3.25 4.67
C GLY A 139 -12.64 3.31 3.94
N THR A 140 -12.78 4.12 2.90
CA THR A 140 -14.07 4.34 2.21
C THR A 140 -14.10 3.87 0.76
N SER A 141 -12.97 3.95 0.07
CA SER A 141 -12.85 3.63 -1.35
C SER A 141 -11.59 2.82 -1.62
N ARG A 142 -11.68 1.90 -2.59
CA ARG A 142 -10.61 0.95 -2.89
C ARG A 142 -10.29 0.91 -4.38
N HIS A 143 -9.02 0.77 -4.72
CA HIS A 143 -8.58 0.63 -6.12
C HIS A 143 -7.22 -0.07 -6.23
N ALA A 144 -6.93 -0.64 -7.41
CA ALA A 144 -5.63 -1.27 -7.68
C ALA A 144 -4.62 -0.38 -8.44
N SER A 145 -4.92 0.91 -8.67
CA SER A 145 -4.03 1.81 -9.43
C SER A 145 -2.97 2.49 -8.56
N THR A 146 -1.70 2.13 -8.78
CA THR A 146 -0.53 2.80 -8.18
C THR A 146 -0.45 4.28 -8.56
N THR A 147 -0.75 4.62 -9.81
CA THR A 147 -0.75 6.02 -10.29
C THR A 147 -1.79 6.85 -9.54
N ARG A 148 -3.01 6.31 -9.33
CA ARG A 148 -4.04 6.99 -8.55
C ARG A 148 -3.58 7.23 -7.12
N TYR A 149 -2.93 6.24 -6.49
CA TYR A 149 -2.33 6.40 -5.17
C TYR A 149 -1.31 7.55 -5.14
N TRP A 150 -0.37 7.61 -6.09
CA TRP A 150 0.61 8.70 -6.13
C TRP A 150 -0.01 10.09 -6.34
N ILE A 151 -1.07 10.19 -7.14
CA ILE A 151 -1.83 11.43 -7.31
C ILE A 151 -2.47 11.84 -5.98
N GLN A 152 -3.17 10.93 -5.31
CA GLN A 152 -3.81 11.19 -4.00
C GLN A 152 -2.77 11.61 -2.96
N ALA A 153 -1.67 10.88 -2.86
CA ALA A 153 -0.55 11.18 -1.97
C ALA A 153 0.06 12.56 -2.24
N THR A 154 0.11 13.00 -3.51
CA THR A 154 0.60 14.32 -3.91
C THR A 154 -0.39 15.42 -3.55
N VAL A 155 -1.67 15.27 -3.91
CA VAL A 155 -2.74 16.22 -3.58
C VAL A 155 -2.86 16.42 -2.07
N ARG A 156 -2.76 15.33 -1.30
CA ARG A 156 -2.76 15.38 0.16
C ARG A 156 -1.65 16.26 0.72
N ARG A 157 -0.44 16.14 0.18
CA ARG A 157 0.69 16.99 0.60
C ARG A 157 0.46 18.45 0.24
N LEU A 158 0.01 18.73 -0.99
CA LEU A 158 -0.30 20.10 -1.44
C LEU A 158 -1.43 20.76 -0.63
N THR A 159 -2.36 19.97 -0.12
CA THR A 159 -3.48 20.43 0.71
C THR A 159 -3.19 20.33 2.20
N PHE A 160 -1.97 19.99 2.60
CA PHE A 160 -1.56 19.81 4.00
C PHE A 160 -2.44 18.81 4.78
N GLY A 161 -2.94 17.77 4.11
CA GLY A 161 -3.80 16.73 4.69
C GLY A 161 -5.30 16.99 4.55
N ASN A 162 -5.73 18.16 4.09
CA ASN A 162 -7.15 18.52 4.01
C ASN A 162 -7.92 17.79 2.90
N SER A 163 -7.25 17.08 2.00
CA SER A 163 -7.91 16.25 0.96
C SER A 163 -8.26 14.84 1.40
N GLY A 164 -8.11 14.51 2.69
CA GLY A 164 -8.41 13.20 3.26
C GLY A 164 -7.17 12.34 3.57
N ASP A 165 -7.42 11.11 4.00
CA ASP A 165 -6.38 10.18 4.43
C ASP A 165 -5.58 9.60 3.27
N GLU A 166 -4.30 9.34 3.52
CA GLU A 166 -3.43 8.66 2.58
C GLU A 166 -3.85 7.19 2.49
N PRO A 167 -4.06 6.63 1.29
CA PRO A 167 -4.47 5.24 1.19
C PRO A 167 -3.38 4.29 1.70
N ILE A 168 -3.78 3.27 2.45
CA ILE A 168 -2.93 2.14 2.83
C ILE A 168 -2.90 1.16 1.67
N MET A 169 -1.72 0.66 1.35
CA MET A 169 -1.57 -0.44 0.42
C MET A 169 -1.76 -1.76 1.17
N VAL A 170 -2.66 -2.61 0.68
CA VAL A 170 -2.94 -3.93 1.22
C VAL A 170 -2.57 -4.97 0.18
N ILE A 171 -1.80 -5.97 0.60
CA ILE A 171 -1.41 -7.13 -0.20
C ILE A 171 -1.75 -8.39 0.58
N LEU A 172 -2.53 -9.27 -0.03
CA LEU A 172 -2.76 -10.63 0.43
C LEU A 172 -1.96 -11.58 -0.45
N GLN A 173 -1.29 -12.56 0.14
CA GLN A 173 -0.60 -13.62 -0.58
C GLN A 173 -1.08 -14.98 -0.11
N SER A 174 -1.29 -15.90 -1.06
CA SER A 174 -1.57 -17.29 -0.72
C SER A 174 -0.32 -17.98 -0.17
N ILE A 175 -0.52 -19.04 0.61
CA ILE A 175 0.52 -20.00 0.93
C ILE A 175 0.99 -20.66 -0.39
N PRO A 176 2.30 -20.98 -0.55
CA PRO A 176 2.81 -21.64 -1.75
C PRO A 176 1.99 -22.86 -2.15
N ASN A 177 1.68 -22.97 -3.43
CA ASN A 177 0.96 -24.07 -4.05
C ASN A 177 -0.46 -24.29 -3.49
N VAL A 178 -1.04 -23.26 -2.86
CA VAL A 178 -2.44 -23.21 -2.48
C VAL A 178 -3.11 -22.11 -3.30
N GLU A 179 -4.21 -22.46 -3.96
CA GLU A 179 -5.09 -21.54 -4.68
C GLU A 179 -6.35 -21.30 -3.84
N PRO A 180 -6.41 -20.20 -3.06
CA PRO A 180 -7.59 -19.89 -2.26
C PRO A 180 -8.71 -19.34 -3.15
N ASP A 181 -9.94 -19.62 -2.76
CA ASP A 181 -11.12 -18.91 -3.26
C ASP A 181 -11.11 -17.47 -2.70
N TRP A 182 -10.51 -16.54 -3.46
CA TRP A 182 -10.33 -15.16 -3.01
C TRP A 182 -11.64 -14.41 -2.81
N GLU A 183 -12.65 -14.68 -3.64
CA GLU A 183 -13.97 -14.03 -3.49
C GLU A 183 -14.57 -14.41 -2.14
N ARG A 184 -14.66 -15.73 -1.87
CA ARG A 184 -15.17 -16.22 -0.59
C ARG A 184 -14.32 -15.79 0.60
N LEU A 185 -13.00 -15.77 0.45
CA LEU A 185 -12.09 -15.37 1.53
C LEU A 185 -12.31 -13.91 1.89
N LEU A 186 -12.43 -13.04 0.89
CA LEU A 186 -12.62 -11.60 1.08
C LEU A 186 -14.00 -11.26 1.64
N ASP A 187 -15.07 -11.95 1.20
CA ASP A 187 -16.41 -11.82 1.78
C ASP A 187 -16.45 -12.16 3.28
N ASN A 188 -15.61 -13.09 3.71
CA ASN A 188 -15.47 -13.47 5.12
C ASN A 188 -14.41 -12.68 5.89
N SER A 189 -13.70 -11.78 5.20
CA SER A 189 -12.60 -10.97 5.76
C SER A 189 -12.89 -9.47 5.67
N ILE A 190 -14.16 -9.07 5.85
CA ILE A 190 -14.60 -7.67 5.78
C ILE A 190 -13.79 -6.72 6.67
N PHE A 191 -13.22 -7.22 7.78
CA PHE A 191 -12.36 -6.45 8.66
C PHE A 191 -11.09 -5.89 7.99
N LEU A 192 -10.68 -6.45 6.84
CA LEU A 192 -9.57 -5.95 6.04
C LEU A 192 -9.91 -4.64 5.30
N TYR A 193 -11.19 -4.26 5.30
CA TYR A 193 -11.70 -3.08 4.61
C TYR A 193 -11.76 -1.85 5.52
N ASP A 194 -11.73 -2.02 6.84
CA ASP A 194 -11.88 -0.92 7.81
C ASP A 194 -10.64 -0.01 7.95
N ILE A 195 -9.66 -0.12 7.03
CA ILE A 195 -8.37 0.61 7.04
C ILE A 195 -8.18 1.59 5.88
#